data_AF-A0A9D7N107-F1
#
_entry.id   AF-A0A9D7N107-F1
#
_cell.length_a   1.000
_cell.length_b   1.000
_cell.length_c   1.000
_cell.angle_alpha   90.00
_cell.angle_beta   90.00
_cell.angle_gamma   90.00
#
_symmetry.space_group_name_H-M   'P 1'
#
loop_
_entity.id
_entity.type
_entity.pdbx_description
1 polymer ?
#
loop_
_entity_poly.entity_id
_entity_poly.type
_entity_poly.pdbx_seq_one_letter_code
_entity_poly.pdbx_strand_id
1 'polypeptide(L)'
;MIRWRGFELEPVLAAYLAAWLLAVALALAHLIVCRAAYARLYAGYFAFLFAPWKLASFLLALAIVTAIAPYTGDPTWDRVDAPLMSRLSYLSAPWVLGVLYRRSAPRAHLAVALVLWLFSASWCYDGWMLWKDGVCPRSWWSNLPISTALYCAVGLMWNLDLRPERGATFAFLEAEWLRRPERGTSLRVLLWALPFLLLGGACCLFFSCLDG
;
A
#
# COMPACT_ATOMS: atom_id res chain seq x y z
N MET A 1 -2.71 19.92 27.34
CA MET A 1 -2.80 20.21 25.88
C MET A 1 -1.38 20.20 25.31
N ILE A 2 -1.17 19.56 24.17
CA ILE A 2 0.13 19.51 23.49
C ILE A 2 0.06 20.48 22.31
N ARG A 3 1.00 21.43 22.22
CA ARG A 3 1.09 22.40 21.11
C ARG A 3 2.11 21.91 20.08
N TRP A 4 1.68 21.75 18.83
CA TRP A 4 2.55 21.47 17.69
C TRP A 4 2.36 22.57 16.64
N ARG A 5 3.42 23.30 16.25
CA ARG A 5 3.35 24.43 15.30
C ARG A 5 2.25 25.49 15.58
N GLY A 6 1.86 25.66 16.84
CA GLY A 6 0.79 26.60 17.23
C GLY A 6 -0.62 26.01 17.18
N PHE A 7 -0.78 24.74 16.80
CA PHE A 7 -2.05 24.02 16.84
C PHE A 7 -2.27 23.36 18.20
N GLU A 8 -3.50 23.41 18.70
CA GLU A 8 -3.92 22.71 19.91
C GLU A 8 -4.53 21.37 19.50
N LEU A 9 -3.87 20.27 19.89
CA LEU A 9 -4.39 18.93 19.61
C LEU A 9 -5.41 18.54 20.67
N GLU A 10 -6.60 18.17 20.21
CA GLU A 10 -7.62 17.50 21.03
C GLU A 10 -7.02 16.24 21.70
N PRO A 11 -7.36 15.94 22.97
CA PRO A 11 -6.76 14.81 23.69
C PRO A 11 -6.91 13.46 22.97
N VAL A 12 -8.05 13.23 22.32
CA VAL A 12 -8.32 12.00 21.55
C VAL A 12 -7.39 11.90 20.34
N LEU A 13 -7.21 13.00 19.61
CA LEU A 13 -6.30 13.03 18.46
C LEU A 13 -4.86 12.84 18.90
N ALA A 14 -4.44 13.46 20.02
CA ALA A 14 -3.11 13.27 20.58
C ALA A 14 -2.84 11.81 20.97
N ALA A 15 -3.81 11.15 21.61
CA ALA A 15 -3.71 9.73 21.96
C ALA A 15 -3.64 8.84 20.71
N TYR A 16 -4.45 9.12 19.69
CA TYR A 16 -4.38 8.44 18.39
C TYR A 16 -3.00 8.57 17.74
N LEU A 17 -2.48 9.80 17.63
CA LEU A 17 -1.16 10.07 17.05
C LEU A 17 -0.05 9.38 17.83
N ALA A 18 -0.11 9.40 19.17
CA ALA A 18 0.87 8.72 20.01
C ALA A 18 0.85 7.20 19.81
N ALA A 19 -0.34 6.58 19.77
CA ALA A 19 -0.49 5.15 19.53
C ALA A 19 0.01 4.75 18.12
N TRP A 20 -0.33 5.54 17.10
CA TRP A 20 0.16 5.36 15.74
C TRP A 20 1.69 5.45 15.67
N LEU A 21 2.29 6.53 16.18
CA LEU A 21 3.74 6.73 16.14
C LEU A 21 4.47 5.63 16.90
N LEU A 22 3.94 5.20 18.05
CA LEU A 22 4.48 4.08 18.80
C LEU A 22 4.42 2.78 18.00
N ALA A 23 3.29 2.48 17.35
CA ALA A 23 3.15 1.29 16.52
C ALA A 23 4.16 1.26 15.36
N VAL A 24 4.35 2.41 14.67
CA VAL A 24 5.36 2.56 13.62
C VAL A 24 6.77 2.38 14.17
N ALA A 25 7.09 3.03 15.30
CA ALA A 25 8.40 2.93 15.93
C ALA A 25 8.73 1.48 16.33
N LEU A 26 7.77 0.76 16.92
CA LEU A 26 7.94 -0.64 17.30
C LEU A 26 8.12 -1.55 16.08
N ALA A 27 7.33 -1.33 15.01
CA ALA A 27 7.48 -2.11 13.78
C ALA A 27 8.84 -1.86 13.10
N LEU A 28 9.30 -0.61 13.04
CA LEU A 28 10.61 -0.25 12.50
C LEU A 28 11.74 -0.83 13.35
N ALA A 29 11.65 -0.71 14.69
CA ALA A 29 12.62 -1.30 15.59
C ALA A 29 12.71 -2.82 15.38
N HIS A 30 11.57 -3.50 15.26
CA HIS A 30 11.54 -4.93 14.99
C HIS A 30 12.16 -5.28 13.63
N LEU A 31 11.83 -4.54 12.57
CA LEU A 31 12.43 -4.72 11.24
C LEU A 31 13.96 -4.54 11.25
N ILE A 32 14.47 -3.55 11.97
CA ILE A 32 15.90 -3.26 12.08
C ILE A 32 16.62 -4.38 12.85
N VAL A 33 16.10 -4.75 14.02
CA VAL A 33 16.69 -5.78 14.89
C VAL A 33 16.64 -7.15 14.21
N CYS A 34 15.53 -7.49 13.56
CA CYS A 34 15.31 -8.79 12.93
C CYS A 34 15.59 -8.81 11.42
N ARG A 35 16.28 -7.80 10.87
CA ARG A 35 16.50 -7.64 9.42
C ARG A 35 17.01 -8.90 8.70
N ALA A 36 17.89 -9.68 9.34
CA ALA A 36 18.43 -10.90 8.77
C ALA A 36 17.38 -12.02 8.64
N ALA A 37 16.43 -12.11 9.58
CA ALA A 37 15.33 -13.06 9.50
C ALA A 37 14.39 -12.72 8.34
N TYR A 38 14.04 -11.43 8.19
CA TYR A 38 13.24 -10.95 7.05
C TYR A 38 13.96 -11.18 5.72
N ALA A 39 15.25 -10.85 5.63
CA ALA A 39 16.04 -11.03 4.41
C ALA A 39 16.13 -12.50 3.97
N ARG A 40 16.19 -13.44 4.92
CA ARG A 40 16.17 -14.88 4.62
C ARG A 40 14.78 -15.37 4.21
N LEU A 41 13.75 -15.05 4.99
CA LEU A 41 12.41 -15.58 4.77
C LEU A 41 11.74 -14.99 3.53
N TYR A 42 12.05 -13.73 3.22
CA TYR A 42 11.50 -13.00 2.09
C TYR A 42 12.57 -12.70 1.04
N ALA A 43 13.59 -13.55 0.95
CA ALA A 43 14.61 -13.48 -0.08
C ALA A 43 13.94 -13.45 -1.46
N GLY A 44 14.41 -12.55 -2.32
CA GLY A 44 13.85 -12.39 -3.67
C GLY A 44 12.64 -11.45 -3.76
N TYR A 45 12.12 -10.88 -2.66
CA TYR A 45 10.98 -9.95 -2.71
C TYR A 45 11.18 -8.82 -3.73
N PHE A 46 12.35 -8.15 -3.70
CA PHE A 46 12.63 -7.08 -4.66
C PHE A 46 12.77 -7.59 -6.09
N ALA A 47 13.35 -8.78 -6.31
CA ALA A 47 13.42 -9.36 -7.65
C ALA A 47 12.04 -9.75 -8.20
N PHE A 48 11.14 -10.19 -7.32
CA PHE A 48 9.73 -10.46 -7.61
C PHE A 48 8.95 -9.18 -7.90
N LEU A 49 9.17 -8.13 -7.12
CA LEU A 49 8.48 -6.86 -7.23
C LEU A 49 8.91 -6.07 -8.48
N PHE A 50 10.21 -6.00 -8.74
CA PHE A 50 10.80 -5.32 -9.90
C PHE A 50 10.80 -6.17 -11.18
N ALA A 51 9.92 -7.18 -11.25
CA ALA A 51 9.63 -7.81 -12.52
C ALA A 51 9.17 -6.75 -13.54
N PRO A 52 9.64 -6.77 -14.81
CA PRO A 52 9.44 -5.66 -15.73
C PRO A 52 7.99 -5.18 -15.89
N TRP A 53 7.03 -6.11 -15.94
CA TRP A 53 5.61 -5.76 -16.10
C TRP A 53 4.99 -5.13 -14.84
N LYS A 54 5.45 -5.53 -13.64
CA LYS A 54 5.00 -4.95 -12.37
C LYS A 54 5.54 -3.54 -12.22
N LEU A 55 6.82 -3.35 -12.54
CA LEU A 55 7.43 -2.04 -12.55
C LEU A 55 6.78 -1.13 -13.60
N ALA A 56 6.54 -1.62 -14.82
CA ALA A 56 5.88 -0.84 -15.87
C ALA A 56 4.44 -0.44 -15.49
N SER A 57 3.65 -1.38 -14.96
CA SER A 57 2.28 -1.08 -14.49
C SER A 57 2.27 -0.13 -13.31
N PHE A 58 3.22 -0.25 -12.38
CA PHE A 58 3.40 0.71 -11.29
C PHE A 58 3.76 2.11 -11.80
N LEU A 59 4.75 2.23 -12.69
CA LEU A 59 5.16 3.53 -13.22
C LEU A 59 4.03 4.21 -13.99
N LEU A 60 3.25 3.43 -14.76
CA LEU A 60 2.07 3.94 -15.45
C LEU A 60 1.01 4.41 -14.45
N ALA A 61 0.65 3.60 -13.45
CA ALA A 61 -0.32 3.97 -12.42
C ALA A 61 0.13 5.20 -11.63
N LEU A 62 1.41 5.25 -11.23
CA LEU A 62 2.00 6.40 -10.54
C LEU A 62 1.88 7.67 -11.38
N ALA A 63 2.21 7.60 -12.67
CA ALA A 63 2.10 8.75 -13.57
C ALA A 63 0.65 9.22 -13.71
N ILE A 64 -0.29 8.29 -13.92
CA ILE A 64 -1.72 8.60 -14.05
C ILE A 64 -2.26 9.25 -12.77
N VAL A 65 -2.06 8.61 -11.61
CA VAL A 65 -2.60 9.11 -10.34
C VAL A 65 -1.97 10.47 -9.98
N THR A 66 -0.66 10.63 -10.17
CA THR A 66 0.02 11.93 -9.93
C THR A 66 -0.48 13.02 -10.88
N ALA A 67 -0.77 12.67 -12.14
CA ALA A 67 -1.28 13.61 -13.12
C ALA A 67 -2.73 14.00 -12.86
N ILE A 68 -3.59 13.03 -12.49
CA ILE A 68 -5.04 13.24 -12.31
C ILE A 68 -5.36 13.85 -10.95
N ALA A 69 -4.63 13.52 -9.89
CA ALA A 69 -4.96 13.95 -8.53
C ALA A 69 -5.28 15.45 -8.38
N PRO A 70 -4.50 16.39 -8.95
CA PRO A 70 -4.82 17.82 -8.85
C PRO A 70 -6.11 18.26 -9.55
N TYR A 71 -6.70 17.41 -10.40
CA TYR A 71 -7.89 17.69 -11.19
C TYR A 71 -9.14 16.97 -10.67
N THR A 72 -9.04 16.19 -9.57
CA THR A 72 -10.21 15.49 -9.02
C THR A 72 -11.14 16.40 -8.22
N GLY A 73 -10.73 17.63 -7.91
CA GLY A 73 -11.50 18.56 -7.07
C GLY A 73 -11.37 18.29 -5.57
N ASP A 74 -10.86 17.11 -5.18
CA ASP A 74 -10.59 16.76 -3.79
C ASP A 74 -9.35 17.54 -3.28
N PRO A 75 -9.50 18.43 -2.29
CA PRO A 75 -8.40 19.25 -1.78
C PRO A 75 -7.35 18.45 -1.00
N THR A 76 -7.63 17.18 -0.71
CA THR A 76 -6.74 16.26 0.01
C THR A 76 -5.88 15.42 -0.92
N TRP A 77 -6.25 15.32 -2.20
CA TRP A 77 -5.51 14.56 -3.21
C TRP A 77 -4.57 15.48 -4.01
N ASP A 78 -3.34 15.63 -3.50
CA ASP A 78 -2.36 16.55 -4.08
C ASP A 78 -1.16 15.84 -4.74
N ARG A 79 -0.23 16.64 -5.28
CA ARG A 79 0.96 16.16 -5.99
C ARG A 79 1.99 15.47 -5.09
N VAL A 80 1.79 15.45 -3.78
CA VAL A 80 2.70 14.82 -2.80
C VAL A 80 2.08 13.54 -2.24
N ASP A 81 0.82 13.61 -1.79
CA ASP A 81 0.14 12.48 -1.18
C ASP A 81 -0.07 11.33 -2.18
N ALA A 82 -0.64 11.62 -3.35
CA ALA A 82 -0.89 10.65 -4.40
C ALA A 82 0.33 9.78 -4.77
N PRO A 83 1.52 10.37 -5.08
CA PRO A 83 2.70 9.57 -5.35
C PRO A 83 3.28 8.90 -4.09
N LEU A 84 3.11 9.47 -2.89
CA LEU A 84 3.54 8.85 -1.64
C LEU A 84 2.78 7.55 -1.39
N MET A 85 1.44 7.61 -1.38
CA MET A 85 0.58 6.45 -1.18
C MET A 85 0.81 5.38 -2.26
N SER A 86 0.97 5.81 -3.53
CA SER A 86 1.25 4.90 -4.64
C SER A 86 2.56 4.12 -4.47
N ARG A 87 3.63 4.79 -4.05
CA ARG A 87 4.94 4.15 -3.79
C ARG A 87 4.87 3.20 -2.61
N LEU A 88 4.26 3.63 -1.50
CA LEU A 88 4.11 2.79 -0.33
C LEU A 88 3.30 1.53 -0.67
N SER A 89 2.20 1.68 -1.40
CA SER A 89 1.36 0.56 -1.83
C SER A 89 2.13 -0.42 -2.72
N TYR A 90 2.90 0.06 -3.69
CA TYR A 90 3.73 -0.80 -4.53
C TYR A 90 4.79 -1.57 -3.74
N LEU A 91 5.47 -0.90 -2.81
CA LEU A 91 6.52 -1.52 -2.02
C LEU A 91 5.99 -2.50 -0.97
N SER A 92 4.76 -2.33 -0.49
CA SER A 92 4.27 -3.07 0.67
C SER A 92 3.08 -3.99 0.42
N ALA A 93 2.13 -3.62 -0.44
CA ALA A 93 0.87 -4.35 -0.60
C ALA A 93 1.07 -5.82 -0.97
N PRO A 94 1.96 -6.18 -1.93
CA PRO A 94 2.12 -7.58 -2.29
C PRO A 94 2.64 -8.42 -1.13
N TRP A 95 3.62 -7.91 -0.37
CA TRP A 95 4.17 -8.58 0.80
C TRP A 95 3.14 -8.69 1.93
N VAL A 96 2.45 -7.60 2.26
CA VAL A 96 1.44 -7.59 3.33
C VAL A 96 0.37 -8.64 3.06
N LEU A 97 -0.21 -8.67 1.85
CA LEU A 97 -1.26 -9.65 1.55
C LEU A 97 -0.78 -11.08 1.65
N GLY A 98 0.43 -11.39 1.15
CA GLY A 98 0.95 -12.74 1.26
C GLY A 98 1.33 -13.12 2.69
N VAL A 99 1.77 -12.18 3.53
CA VAL A 99 2.00 -12.43 4.96
C VAL A 99 0.68 -12.67 5.69
N LEU A 100 -0.35 -11.87 5.43
CA LEU A 100 -1.69 -12.05 6.03
C LEU A 100 -2.33 -13.36 5.60
N TYR A 101 -2.14 -13.75 4.34
CA TYR A 101 -2.67 -15.01 3.82
C TYR A 101 -1.94 -16.24 4.38
N ARG A 102 -0.60 -16.19 4.44
CA ARG A 102 0.22 -17.33 4.86
C ARG A 102 0.16 -17.49 6.37
N ARG A 103 -0.64 -18.46 6.83
CA ARG A 103 -0.75 -18.86 8.24
C ARG A 103 0.57 -19.28 8.91
N SER A 104 1.60 -19.59 8.12
CA SER A 104 2.94 -19.92 8.62
C SER A 104 3.83 -18.71 8.89
N ALA A 105 3.38 -17.49 8.61
CA ALA A 105 4.14 -16.29 8.91
C ALA A 105 4.30 -16.10 10.43
N PRO A 106 5.50 -15.75 10.93
CA PRO A 106 5.69 -15.41 12.34
C PRO A 106 4.74 -14.30 12.79
N ARG A 107 4.20 -14.39 14.02
CA ARG A 107 3.24 -13.41 14.56
C ARG A 107 3.76 -11.98 14.53
N ALA A 108 5.06 -11.79 14.76
CA ALA A 108 5.68 -10.46 14.69
C ALA A 108 5.66 -9.90 13.25
N HIS A 109 5.78 -10.76 12.23
CA HIS A 109 5.68 -10.33 10.83
C HIS A 109 4.24 -9.95 10.47
N LEU A 110 3.24 -10.66 11.01
CA LEU A 110 1.84 -10.27 10.89
C LEU A 110 1.59 -8.88 11.51
N ALA A 111 2.12 -8.62 12.72
CA ALA A 111 2.01 -7.31 13.35
C ALA A 111 2.65 -6.20 12.51
N VAL A 112 3.85 -6.44 11.97
CA VAL A 112 4.51 -5.49 11.05
C VAL A 112 3.70 -5.30 9.77
N ALA A 113 3.11 -6.36 9.21
CA ALA A 113 2.27 -6.26 8.02
C ALA A 113 1.01 -5.42 8.26
N LEU A 114 0.37 -5.54 9.43
CA LEU A 114 -0.77 -4.71 9.82
C LEU A 114 -0.38 -3.25 9.99
N VAL A 115 0.75 -2.96 10.64
CA VAL A 115 1.27 -1.59 10.78
C VAL A 115 1.61 -0.99 9.41
N LEU A 116 2.24 -1.77 8.52
CA LEU A 116 2.62 -1.30 7.20
C LEU A 116 1.40 -1.07 6.29
N TRP A 117 0.38 -1.92 6.39
CA TRP A 117 -0.92 -1.71 5.74
C TRP A 117 -1.57 -0.41 6.19
N LEU A 118 -1.76 -0.22 7.49
CA LEU A 118 -2.38 1.00 8.04
C LEU A 118 -1.57 2.24 7.67
N PHE A 119 -0.24 2.14 7.71
CA PHE A 119 0.63 3.23 7.30
C PHE A 119 0.46 3.59 5.83
N SER A 120 0.49 2.61 4.94
CA SER A 120 0.39 2.84 3.50
C SER A 120 -1.01 3.24 3.03
N ALA A 121 -2.05 2.70 3.65
CA ALA A 121 -3.44 2.93 3.23
C ALA A 121 -4.08 4.14 3.93
N SER A 122 -3.52 4.64 5.03
CA SER A 122 -4.16 5.74 5.78
C SER A 122 -3.16 6.65 6.48
N TRP A 123 -2.26 6.14 7.32
CA TRP A 123 -1.53 7.05 8.21
C TRP A 123 -0.51 7.96 7.52
N CYS A 124 0.03 7.56 6.37
CA CYS A 124 0.89 8.45 5.58
C CYS A 124 0.13 9.68 5.05
N TYR A 125 -1.11 9.47 4.61
CA TYR A 125 -2.04 10.52 4.21
C TYR A 125 -2.43 11.42 5.39
N ASP A 126 -2.86 10.82 6.51
CA ASP A 126 -3.23 11.58 7.71
C ASP A 126 -2.06 12.45 8.21
N GLY A 127 -0.84 11.88 8.20
CA GLY A 127 0.38 12.57 8.59
C GLY A 127 0.75 13.71 7.66
N TRP A 128 0.59 13.50 6.34
CA TRP A 128 0.82 14.55 5.35
C TRP A 128 -0.16 15.71 5.53
N MET A 129 -1.45 15.42 5.69
CA MET A 129 -2.49 16.43 5.87
C MET A 129 -2.31 17.19 7.18
N LEU A 130 -1.98 16.51 8.27
CA LEU A 130 -1.64 17.16 9.54
C LEU A 130 -0.41 18.07 9.38
N TRP A 131 0.59 17.65 8.60
CA TRP A 131 1.78 18.46 8.37
C TRP A 131 1.53 19.68 7.48
N LYS A 132 0.73 19.51 6.42
CA LYS A 132 0.38 20.51 5.41
C LYS A 132 -0.61 21.55 5.95
N ASP A 133 -1.71 21.09 6.54
CA ASP A 133 -2.86 21.92 6.91
C ASP A 133 -3.01 22.11 8.43
N GLY A 134 -2.23 21.40 9.25
CA GLY A 134 -2.34 21.44 10.71
C GLY A 134 -3.56 20.72 11.28
N VAL A 135 -4.35 20.06 10.42
CA VAL A 135 -5.60 19.37 10.79
C VAL A 135 -5.62 17.96 10.23
N CYS A 136 -6.13 17.01 11.01
CA CYS A 136 -6.44 15.68 10.49
C CYS A 136 -7.70 15.77 9.61
N PRO A 137 -7.73 15.07 8.46
CA PRO A 137 -8.89 15.05 7.58
C PRO A 137 -10.12 14.52 8.32
N ARG A 138 -11.27 15.20 8.21
CA ARG A 138 -12.53 14.70 8.79
C ARG A 138 -12.97 13.38 8.16
N SER A 139 -12.56 13.14 6.93
CA SER A 139 -12.84 11.94 6.12
C SER A 139 -11.89 10.77 6.38
N TRP A 140 -10.99 10.84 7.38
CA TRP A 140 -10.00 9.78 7.66
C TRP A 140 -10.65 8.38 7.77
N TRP A 141 -11.82 8.29 8.40
CA TRP A 141 -12.56 7.04 8.55
C TRP A 141 -13.13 6.51 7.23
N SER A 142 -13.53 7.38 6.31
CA SER A 142 -14.00 6.99 4.97
C SER A 142 -12.84 6.65 4.04
N ASN A 143 -11.69 7.29 4.24
CA ASN A 143 -10.48 7.02 3.46
C ASN A 143 -9.96 5.60 3.71
N LEU A 144 -9.96 5.13 4.96
CA LEU A 144 -9.38 3.83 5.30
C LEU A 144 -10.03 2.65 4.55
N PRO A 145 -11.37 2.49 4.48
CA PRO A 145 -12.00 1.43 3.70
C PRO A 145 -11.68 1.49 2.21
N ILE A 146 -11.75 2.68 1.60
CA ILE A 146 -11.53 2.83 0.14
C ILE A 146 -10.06 2.60 -0.20
N SER A 147 -9.15 3.24 0.53
CA SER A 147 -7.71 3.03 0.38
C SER A 147 -7.30 1.59 0.70
N THR A 148 -8.00 0.91 1.62
CA THR A 148 -7.80 -0.52 1.85
C THR A 148 -8.23 -1.36 0.65
N ALA A 149 -9.39 -1.07 0.06
CA ALA A 149 -9.86 -1.78 -1.13
C ALA A 149 -8.87 -1.62 -2.30
N LEU A 150 -8.38 -0.39 -2.53
CA LEU A 150 -7.34 -0.09 -3.51
C LEU A 150 -6.02 -0.81 -3.20
N TYR A 151 -5.56 -0.74 -1.95
CA TYR A 151 -4.34 -1.39 -1.47
C TYR A 151 -4.40 -2.91 -1.67
N CYS A 152 -5.53 -3.53 -1.34
CA CYS A 152 -5.78 -4.94 -1.58
C CYS A 152 -5.81 -5.26 -3.08
N ALA A 153 -6.48 -4.45 -3.90
CA ALA A 153 -6.56 -4.66 -5.34
C ALA A 153 -5.18 -4.65 -6.00
N VAL A 154 -4.35 -3.65 -5.71
CA VAL A 154 -2.99 -3.57 -6.27
C VAL A 154 -2.07 -4.64 -5.68
N GLY A 155 -2.23 -4.98 -4.41
CA GLY A 155 -1.51 -6.07 -3.76
C GLY A 155 -1.82 -7.43 -4.39
N LEU A 156 -3.09 -7.70 -4.75
CA LEU A 156 -3.50 -8.91 -5.47
C LEU A 156 -2.97 -8.88 -6.90
N MET A 157 -3.13 -7.77 -7.61
CA MET A 157 -2.65 -7.59 -8.98
C MET A 157 -1.14 -7.87 -9.09
N TRP A 158 -0.32 -7.26 -8.23
CA TRP A 158 1.13 -7.49 -8.24
C TRP A 158 1.55 -8.81 -7.58
N ASN A 159 0.62 -9.56 -7.00
CA ASN A 159 0.82 -10.97 -6.67
C ASN A 159 0.42 -11.93 -7.80
N LEU A 160 -0.20 -11.46 -8.89
CA LEU A 160 -0.49 -12.32 -10.04
C LEU A 160 0.82 -12.91 -10.61
N ASP A 161 0.76 -14.19 -10.89
CA ASP A 161 1.83 -14.97 -11.48
C ASP A 161 1.21 -15.96 -12.48
N LEU A 162 1.93 -16.30 -13.55
CA LEU A 162 1.55 -17.43 -14.41
C LEU A 162 2.62 -18.49 -14.27
N ARG A 163 2.19 -19.68 -13.88
CA ARG A 163 3.07 -20.84 -13.76
C ARG A 163 2.78 -21.84 -14.87
N PRO A 164 3.81 -22.43 -15.51
CA PRO A 164 3.61 -23.39 -16.59
C PRO A 164 2.64 -24.53 -16.24
N GLU A 165 2.69 -25.02 -15.01
CA GLU A 165 1.91 -26.17 -14.56
C GLU A 165 0.53 -25.82 -13.99
N ARG A 166 0.29 -24.57 -13.59
CA ARG A 166 -0.92 -24.16 -12.84
C ARG A 166 -1.75 -23.09 -13.56
N GLY A 167 -1.18 -22.39 -14.54
CA GLY A 167 -1.79 -21.22 -15.16
C GLY A 167 -1.73 -20.00 -14.23
N ALA A 168 -2.79 -19.17 -14.27
CA ALA A 168 -2.88 -17.94 -13.48
C ALA A 168 -3.13 -18.25 -12.00
N THR A 169 -2.26 -17.74 -11.13
CA THR A 169 -2.32 -17.94 -9.69
C THR A 169 -1.87 -16.68 -8.96
N PHE A 170 -2.06 -16.64 -7.65
CA PHE A 170 -1.39 -15.66 -6.80
C PHE A 170 -0.12 -16.27 -6.22
N ALA A 171 0.97 -15.55 -6.33
CA ALA A 171 2.29 -16.02 -5.92
C ALA A 171 2.31 -16.47 -4.45
N PHE A 172 1.57 -15.84 -3.54
CA PHE A 172 1.54 -16.23 -2.12
C PHE A 172 0.90 -17.59 -1.84
N LEU A 173 0.11 -18.13 -2.79
CA LEU A 173 -0.46 -19.48 -2.73
C LEU A 173 0.58 -20.58 -3.00
N GLU A 174 1.76 -20.18 -3.49
CA GLU A 174 2.78 -21.09 -3.95
C GLU A 174 3.83 -21.32 -2.86
N ALA A 175 4.43 -22.51 -2.84
CA ALA A 175 5.52 -22.82 -1.93
C ALA A 175 6.68 -21.82 -2.12
N GLU A 176 7.04 -21.59 -3.39
CA GLU A 176 8.04 -20.62 -3.84
C GLU A 176 7.42 -19.24 -4.12
N TRP A 177 6.89 -18.57 -3.09
CA TRP A 177 6.13 -17.32 -3.27
C TRP A 177 6.93 -16.20 -3.96
N LEU A 178 8.17 -15.96 -3.56
CA LEU A 178 8.95 -14.80 -4.01
C LEU A 178 9.91 -15.12 -5.16
N ARG A 179 9.56 -16.12 -5.96
CA ARG A 179 10.31 -16.46 -7.17
C ARG A 179 10.13 -15.35 -8.21
N ARG A 180 11.21 -15.02 -8.92
CA ARG A 180 11.15 -14.07 -10.03
C ARG A 180 10.23 -14.61 -11.13
N PRO A 181 9.26 -13.82 -11.63
CA PRO A 181 8.43 -14.23 -12.76
C PRO A 181 9.28 -14.56 -14.00
N GLU A 182 8.87 -15.58 -14.76
CA GLU A 182 9.57 -16.01 -15.98
C GLU A 182 9.54 -14.91 -17.07
N ARG A 183 10.51 -14.97 -18.00
CA ARG A 183 10.57 -14.04 -19.13
C ARG A 183 9.47 -14.42 -20.13
N GLY A 184 8.68 -13.44 -20.57
CA GLY A 184 7.59 -13.64 -21.56
C GLY A 184 6.18 -13.75 -20.96
N THR A 185 6.08 -13.82 -19.65
CA THR A 185 4.83 -13.93 -18.89
C THR A 185 4.00 -12.62 -18.85
N SER A 186 4.58 -11.52 -19.34
CA SER A 186 4.09 -10.15 -19.13
C SER A 186 2.74 -9.83 -19.77
N LEU A 187 2.50 -10.21 -21.02
CA LEU A 187 1.27 -9.82 -21.74
C LEU A 187 0.04 -10.60 -21.27
N ARG A 188 0.20 -11.88 -20.94
CA ARG A 188 -0.92 -12.72 -20.49
C ARG A 188 -1.37 -12.37 -19.07
N VAL A 189 -0.47 -11.92 -18.21
CA VAL A 189 -0.82 -11.44 -16.86
C VAL A 189 -1.66 -10.17 -16.92
N LEU A 190 -1.47 -9.30 -17.92
CA LEU A 190 -2.24 -8.06 -18.05
C LEU A 190 -3.74 -8.31 -18.26
N LEU A 191 -4.13 -9.41 -18.92
CA LEU A 191 -5.54 -9.79 -19.03
C LEU A 191 -6.17 -10.07 -17.66
N TRP A 192 -5.41 -10.73 -16.78
CA TRP A 192 -5.84 -11.01 -15.40
C TRP A 192 -5.70 -9.79 -14.48
N ALA A 193 -4.88 -8.81 -14.85
CA ALA A 193 -4.77 -7.54 -14.15
C ALA A 193 -5.97 -6.61 -14.40
N LEU A 194 -6.70 -6.81 -15.50
CA LEU A 194 -7.77 -5.91 -15.95
C LEU A 194 -8.85 -5.64 -14.88
N PRO A 195 -9.39 -6.63 -14.14
CA PRO A 195 -10.40 -6.37 -13.10
C PRO A 195 -9.89 -5.44 -12.01
N PHE A 196 -8.61 -5.55 -11.64
CA PHE A 196 -7.99 -4.70 -10.62
C PHE A 196 -7.75 -3.28 -11.14
N LEU A 197 -7.37 -3.15 -12.41
CA LEU A 197 -7.22 -1.85 -13.07
C LEU A 197 -8.57 -1.13 -13.21
N LEU A 198 -9.63 -1.86 -13.56
CA LEU A 198 -10.99 -1.34 -13.64
C LEU A 198 -11.51 -0.90 -12.27
N LEU A 199 -11.27 -1.69 -11.22
CA LEU A 199 -11.61 -1.31 -9.85
C LEU A 199 -10.84 -0.05 -9.41
N GLY A 200 -9.54 0.01 -9.70
CA GLY A 200 -8.73 1.20 -9.42
C GLY A 200 -9.26 2.44 -10.12
N GLY A 201 -9.57 2.33 -11.42
CA GLY A 201 -10.19 3.41 -12.19
C GLY A 201 -11.55 3.84 -11.64
N ALA A 202 -12.40 2.89 -11.27
CA ALA A 202 -13.72 3.16 -10.69
C ALA A 202 -13.61 3.89 -9.33
N CYS A 203 -12.67 3.50 -8.47
CA CYS A 203 -12.41 4.20 -7.22
C CYS A 203 -11.90 5.63 -7.46
N CYS A 204 -10.97 5.84 -8.41
CA CYS A 204 -10.51 7.19 -8.76
C CYS A 204 -11.66 8.07 -9.27
N LEU A 205 -12.56 7.52 -10.10
CA LEU A 205 -13.74 8.24 -10.59
C LEU A 205 -14.73 8.55 -9.46
N PHE A 206 -14.92 7.61 -8.53
CA PHE A 206 -15.78 7.81 -7.37
C PHE A 206 -15.29 8.96 -6.49
N PHE A 207 -13.98 9.06 -6.24
CA PHE A 207 -13.40 10.22 -5.54
C PHE A 207 -13.68 11.54 -6.26
N SER A 208 -13.59 11.56 -7.60
CA SER A 208 -13.93 12.76 -8.38
C SER A 208 -15.41 13.14 -8.37
N CYS A 209 -16.32 12.23 -7.99
CA CYS A 209 -17.77 12.48 -7.97
C CYS A 209 -18.34 12.81 -6.59
N LEU A 210 -17.61 12.56 -5.50
CA LEU A 210 -18.11 12.79 -4.14
C LEU A 210 -18.10 14.27 -3.69
N ASP A 211 -17.29 15.11 -4.35
CA ASP A 211 -17.14 16.53 -4.02
C ASP A 211 -17.78 17.47 -5.08
N GLY A 212 -18.60 16.91 -5.98
CA GLY A 212 -19.37 17.65 -7.00
C GLY A 212 -20.81 17.94 -6.59
#